data_AF-A0A257RA58-F1
#
_entry.id   AF-A0A257RA58-F1
#
_cell.length_a   1.000
_cell.length_b   1.000
_cell.length_c   1.000
_cell.angle_alpha   90.00
_cell.angle_beta   90.00
_cell.angle_gamma   90.00
#
_symmetry.space_group_name_H-M   'P 1'
#
loop_
_entity.id
_entity.type
_entity.pdbx_description
1 polymer ?
#
loop_
_entity_poly.entity_id
_entity_poly.type
_entity_poly.pdbx_seq_one_letter_code
_entity_poly.pdbx_strand_id
1 'polypeptide(L)'
;PATLSVMIGNQAATFSGVCAAGQLAGIAVEGAIFPYAVQARDTPPTVASNLAALLRAAGWLVDYAGTTVTVPAARLFTARVVAGGMALQEIKRQVQAFRISLWCGDPLTRDAAAAKIDPALAAPNFIQLADGSCGHLVFAGGTSTDAGADAALYRRDLIYTVEYPTTLAAITPAMLFGVGGIEANGAFIAGISG
;
A
#
# COMPACT_ATOMS: atom_id res chain seq x y z
N PRO A 1 -15.14 -6.51 4.32
CA PRO A 1 -14.02 -6.53 3.34
C PRO A 1 -14.60 -6.46 1.93
N ALA A 2 -13.92 -5.82 0.98
CA ALA A 2 -14.39 -5.76 -0.40
C ALA A 2 -14.23 -7.14 -1.06
N THR A 3 -15.28 -7.65 -1.69
CA THR A 3 -15.36 -9.04 -2.18
C THR A 3 -15.94 -9.15 -3.58
N LEU A 4 -15.93 -8.05 -4.35
CA LEU A 4 -16.34 -8.07 -5.74
C LEU A 4 -15.69 -9.25 -6.49
N SER A 5 -16.54 -10.04 -7.12
CA SER A 5 -16.18 -11.24 -7.86
C SER A 5 -16.94 -11.28 -9.18
N VAL A 6 -16.43 -12.05 -10.13
CA VAL A 6 -17.07 -12.25 -11.43
C VAL A 6 -17.15 -13.73 -11.75
N MET A 7 -18.33 -14.17 -12.19
CA MET A 7 -18.56 -15.49 -12.75
C MET A 7 -18.73 -15.37 -14.26
N ILE A 8 -18.14 -16.29 -15.01
CA ILE A 8 -18.24 -16.32 -16.47
C ILE A 8 -19.02 -17.56 -16.90
N GLY A 9 -19.99 -17.40 -17.79
CA GLY A 9 -20.69 -18.51 -18.44
C GLY A 9 -21.34 -18.06 -19.75
N ASN A 10 -21.26 -18.86 -20.81
CA ASN A 10 -21.87 -18.59 -22.12
C ASN A 10 -21.68 -17.14 -22.63
N GLN A 11 -20.43 -16.64 -22.60
CA GLN A 11 -20.08 -15.26 -23.02
C GLN A 11 -20.77 -14.15 -22.20
N ALA A 12 -21.20 -14.48 -20.98
CA ALA A 12 -21.75 -13.57 -20.00
C ALA A 12 -20.81 -13.48 -18.79
N ALA A 13 -20.64 -12.26 -18.28
CA ALA A 13 -19.95 -11.96 -17.03
C ALA A 13 -20.98 -11.47 -15.99
N THR A 14 -21.12 -12.20 -14.89
CA THR A 14 -22.01 -11.84 -13.78
C THR A 14 -21.19 -11.34 -12.61
N PHE A 15 -21.38 -10.08 -12.22
CA PHE A 15 -20.68 -9.46 -11.10
C PHE A 15 -21.47 -9.62 -9.79
N SER A 16 -20.77 -9.94 -8.70
CA SER A 16 -21.41 -10.11 -7.39
C SER A 16 -20.48 -9.71 -6.23
N GLY A 17 -21.03 -9.55 -5.03
CA GLY A 17 -20.27 -9.19 -3.83
C GLY A 17 -20.31 -7.70 -3.51
N VAL A 18 -19.38 -7.25 -2.65
CA VAL A 18 -19.30 -5.85 -2.20
C VAL A 18 -18.21 -5.12 -2.95
N CYS A 19 -18.58 -4.03 -3.60
CA CYS A 19 -17.67 -3.11 -4.30
C CYS A 19 -16.99 -2.17 -3.31
N ALA A 20 -15.71 -1.89 -3.52
CA ALA A 20 -15.01 -0.83 -2.82
C ALA A 20 -14.00 -0.14 -3.75
N ALA A 21 -13.67 1.12 -3.42
CA ALA A 21 -12.61 1.85 -4.09
C ALA A 21 -11.29 1.07 -4.02
N GLY A 22 -10.56 1.03 -5.14
CA GLY A 22 -9.31 0.28 -5.27
C GLY A 22 -9.44 -1.12 -5.87
N GLN A 23 -10.67 -1.56 -6.16
CA GLN A 23 -10.91 -2.74 -7.00
C GLN A 23 -10.92 -2.34 -8.48
N LEU A 24 -10.44 -3.25 -9.33
CA LEU A 24 -10.47 -3.14 -10.78
C LEU A 24 -11.30 -4.31 -11.32
N ALA A 25 -12.30 -4.00 -12.13
CA ALA A 25 -13.07 -4.97 -12.89
C ALA A 25 -12.75 -4.78 -14.38
N GLY A 26 -12.72 -5.85 -15.16
CA GLY A 26 -12.55 -5.71 -16.60
C GLY A 26 -13.02 -6.90 -17.39
N ILE A 27 -13.33 -6.62 -18.65
CA ILE A 27 -13.76 -7.61 -19.64
C ILE A 27 -12.80 -7.53 -20.81
N ALA A 28 -12.31 -8.68 -21.26
CA ALA A 28 -11.53 -8.85 -22.47
C ALA A 28 -12.38 -9.55 -23.53
N VAL A 29 -12.51 -8.94 -24.70
CA VAL A 29 -13.27 -9.45 -25.85
C VAL A 29 -12.38 -9.42 -27.10
N GLU A 30 -12.18 -10.57 -27.75
CA GLU A 30 -11.28 -10.73 -28.93
C GLU A 30 -9.90 -10.08 -28.77
N GLY A 31 -9.33 -10.06 -27.55
CA GLY A 31 -8.03 -9.46 -27.27
C GLY A 31 -8.06 -7.96 -26.93
N ALA A 32 -9.19 -7.26 -27.11
CA ALA A 32 -9.38 -5.91 -26.60
C ALA A 32 -9.78 -5.94 -25.12
N ILE A 33 -9.15 -5.09 -24.30
CA ILE A 33 -9.36 -5.05 -22.84
C ILE A 33 -10.14 -3.78 -22.47
N PHE A 34 -11.22 -3.96 -21.71
CA PHE A 34 -12.07 -2.89 -21.20
C PHE A 34 -11.97 -2.87 -19.66
N PRO A 35 -11.06 -2.07 -19.09
CA PRO A 35 -10.91 -1.94 -17.65
C PRO A 35 -11.88 -0.87 -17.08
N TYR A 36 -12.36 -1.11 -15.87
CA TYR A 36 -13.14 -0.17 -15.08
C TYR A 36 -12.65 -0.13 -13.63
N ALA A 37 -12.28 1.06 -13.16
CA ALA A 37 -11.91 1.31 -11.78
C ALA A 37 -13.16 1.51 -10.91
N VAL A 38 -13.37 0.60 -9.95
CA VAL A 38 -14.52 0.61 -9.05
C VAL A 38 -14.44 1.82 -8.11
N GLN A 39 -15.54 2.56 -8.02
CA GLN A 39 -15.69 3.75 -7.19
C GLN A 39 -16.32 3.41 -5.84
N ALA A 40 -16.16 4.28 -4.85
CA ALA A 40 -16.66 4.05 -3.48
C ALA A 40 -18.18 3.87 -3.37
N ARG A 41 -18.95 4.40 -4.35
CA ARG A 41 -20.42 4.29 -4.41
C ARG A 41 -20.91 3.25 -5.42
N ASP A 42 -20.00 2.51 -6.04
CA ASP A 42 -20.38 1.49 -7.00
C ASP A 42 -21.05 0.29 -6.33
N THR A 43 -21.92 -0.35 -7.10
CA THR A 43 -22.55 -1.63 -6.79
C THR A 43 -22.30 -2.57 -7.97
N PRO A 44 -22.43 -3.90 -7.81
CA PRO A 44 -22.22 -4.81 -8.93
C PRO A 44 -23.03 -4.45 -10.20
N PRO A 45 -24.28 -3.96 -10.10
CA PRO A 45 -25.00 -3.47 -11.27
C PRO A 45 -24.39 -2.24 -11.94
N THR A 46 -23.85 -1.28 -11.18
CA THR A 46 -23.24 -0.06 -11.77
C THR A 46 -21.88 -0.36 -12.40
N VAL A 47 -21.11 -1.28 -11.82
CA VAL A 47 -19.87 -1.79 -12.43
C VAL A 47 -20.18 -2.46 -13.76
N ALA A 48 -21.18 -3.34 -13.78
CA ALA A 48 -21.63 -4.03 -14.98
C ALA A 48 -22.16 -3.05 -16.05
N SER A 49 -22.92 -2.02 -15.66
CA SER A 49 -23.45 -1.04 -16.62
C SER A 49 -22.35 -0.17 -17.23
N ASN A 50 -21.36 0.24 -16.44
CA ASN A 50 -20.22 1.02 -16.93
C ASN A 50 -19.33 0.20 -17.87
N LEU A 51 -19.09 -1.08 -17.57
CA LEU A 51 -18.38 -1.99 -18.48
C LEU A 51 -19.17 -2.23 -19.77
N ALA A 52 -20.50 -2.38 -19.69
CA ALA A 52 -21.34 -2.50 -20.87
C ALA A 52 -21.31 -1.22 -21.74
N ALA A 53 -21.24 -0.04 -21.13
CA ALA A 53 -21.09 1.22 -21.85
C ALA A 53 -19.75 1.30 -22.60
N LEU A 54 -18.64 0.88 -21.97
CA LEU A 54 -17.32 0.82 -22.62
C LEU A 54 -17.31 -0.13 -23.83
N LEU A 55 -17.90 -1.31 -23.68
CA LEU A 55 -18.01 -2.29 -24.77
C LEU A 55 -18.86 -1.75 -25.93
N ARG A 56 -20.01 -1.12 -25.64
CA ARG A 56 -20.87 -0.50 -26.67
C ARG A 56 -20.17 0.65 -27.39
N ALA A 57 -19.40 1.47 -26.67
CA ALA A 57 -18.61 2.55 -27.27
C ALA A 57 -17.56 2.02 -28.27
N ALA A 58 -17.04 0.81 -28.04
CA ALA A 58 -16.16 0.11 -28.97
C ALA A 58 -16.90 -0.65 -30.10
N GLY A 59 -18.23 -0.53 -30.19
CA GLY A 59 -19.03 -1.11 -31.27
C GLY A 59 -19.50 -2.55 -31.02
N TRP A 60 -19.30 -3.10 -29.82
CA TRP A 60 -19.80 -4.43 -29.48
C TRP A 60 -21.30 -4.40 -29.18
N LEU A 61 -22.00 -5.45 -29.61
CA LEU A 61 -23.39 -5.67 -29.25
C LEU A 61 -23.44 -6.35 -27.88
N VAL A 62 -23.95 -5.62 -26.89
CA VAL A 62 -23.94 -6.02 -25.48
C VAL A 62 -25.35 -6.08 -24.94
N ASP A 63 -25.71 -7.23 -24.37
CA ASP A 63 -26.90 -7.37 -23.53
C ASP A 63 -26.53 -7.17 -22.06
N TYR A 64 -27.28 -6.31 -21.37
CA TYR A 64 -27.02 -5.95 -19.98
C TYR A 64 -28.26 -6.23 -19.14
N ALA A 65 -28.12 -7.09 -18.15
CA ALA A 65 -29.19 -7.54 -17.26
C ALA A 65 -28.78 -7.35 -15.80
N GLY A 66 -28.81 -6.11 -15.32
CA GLY A 66 -28.52 -5.77 -13.92
C GLY A 66 -27.06 -6.01 -13.55
N THR A 67 -26.73 -7.22 -13.09
CA THR A 67 -25.36 -7.62 -12.73
C THR A 67 -24.62 -8.36 -13.84
N THR A 68 -25.32 -8.72 -14.91
CA THR A 68 -24.78 -9.56 -15.98
C THR A 68 -24.54 -8.74 -17.25
N VAL A 69 -23.36 -8.92 -17.85
CA VAL A 69 -22.97 -8.35 -19.14
C VAL A 69 -22.72 -9.50 -20.10
N THR A 70 -23.50 -9.60 -21.18
CA THR A 70 -23.39 -10.65 -22.19
C THR A 70 -22.98 -10.05 -23.53
N VAL A 71 -22.03 -10.69 -24.21
CA VAL A 71 -21.57 -10.28 -25.55
C VAL A 71 -21.74 -11.47 -26.50
N PRO A 72 -22.92 -11.64 -27.13
CA PRO A 72 -23.26 -12.85 -27.89
C PRO A 72 -22.38 -13.11 -29.13
N ALA A 73 -21.76 -12.05 -29.67
CA ALA A 73 -20.89 -12.15 -30.85
C ALA A 73 -19.42 -12.43 -30.48
N ALA A 74 -19.08 -12.53 -29.19
CA ALA A 74 -17.71 -12.76 -28.75
C ALA A 74 -17.31 -14.24 -28.90
N ARG A 75 -16.24 -14.53 -29.62
CA ARG A 75 -15.64 -15.86 -29.71
C ARG A 75 -14.65 -16.11 -28.56
N LEU A 76 -13.96 -15.06 -28.11
CA LEU A 76 -13.11 -15.02 -26.93
C LEU A 76 -13.68 -14.00 -25.95
N PHE A 77 -14.14 -14.48 -24.80
CA PHE A 77 -14.70 -13.67 -23.73
C PHE A 77 -14.07 -14.06 -22.40
N THR A 78 -13.50 -13.10 -21.68
CA THR A 78 -12.98 -13.31 -20.33
C THR A 78 -13.27 -12.09 -19.47
N ALA A 79 -13.67 -12.28 -18.23
CA ALA A 79 -13.83 -11.20 -17.26
C ALA A 79 -12.99 -11.49 -16.02
N ARG A 80 -12.42 -10.45 -15.42
CA ARG A 80 -11.62 -10.56 -14.20
C ARG A 80 -11.94 -9.42 -13.26
N VAL A 81 -11.81 -9.69 -11.98
CA VAL A 81 -11.82 -8.70 -10.92
C VAL A 81 -10.56 -8.89 -10.10
N VAL A 82 -9.84 -7.81 -9.84
CA VAL A 82 -8.63 -7.80 -9.02
C VAL A 82 -8.73 -6.65 -8.03
N ALA A 83 -8.27 -6.86 -6.80
CA ALA A 83 -8.12 -5.79 -5.83
C ALA A 83 -6.67 -5.27 -5.85
N GLY A 84 -6.50 -3.95 -5.86
CA GLY A 84 -5.19 -3.34 -5.65
C GLY A 84 -4.64 -3.65 -4.26
N GLY A 85 -3.32 -3.73 -4.16
CA GLY A 85 -2.64 -3.88 -2.87
C GLY A 85 -2.53 -2.52 -2.17
N MET A 86 -2.72 -2.51 -0.85
CA MET A 86 -2.32 -1.35 -0.05
C MET A 86 -0.79 -1.27 -0.05
N ALA A 87 -0.25 -0.15 -0.51
CA ALA A 87 1.15 0.18 -0.40
C ALA A 87 1.32 1.43 0.46
N LEU A 88 2.38 1.47 1.26
CA LEU A 88 2.81 2.68 1.93
C LEU A 88 3.79 3.41 1.01
N GLN A 89 3.42 4.60 0.58
CA GLN A 89 4.31 5.47 -0.17
C GLN A 89 4.97 6.45 0.78
N GLU A 90 6.30 6.53 0.74
CA GLU A 90 7.02 7.58 1.44
C GLU A 90 6.83 8.93 0.72
N ILE A 91 6.31 9.92 1.43
CA ILE A 91 6.07 11.27 0.90
C ILE A 91 7.14 12.27 1.35
N LYS A 92 7.78 12.01 2.49
CA LYS A 92 8.79 12.88 3.08
C LYS A 92 9.61 12.07 4.06
N ARG A 93 10.90 12.36 4.17
CA ARG A 93 11.73 11.89 5.28
C ARG A 93 11.88 12.96 6.34
N GLN A 94 11.68 12.59 7.60
CA GLN A 94 11.77 13.48 8.74
C GLN A 94 12.88 13.03 9.67
N VAL A 95 13.56 13.99 10.28
CA VAL A 95 14.53 13.75 11.34
C VAL A 95 14.04 14.48 12.58
N GLN A 96 13.77 13.73 13.65
CA GLN A 96 13.35 14.29 14.93
C GLN A 96 14.41 13.98 15.99
N ALA A 97 14.98 15.03 16.57
CA ALA A 97 15.83 14.90 17.74
C ALA A 97 14.96 14.86 19.00
N PHE A 98 15.26 13.93 19.90
CA PHE A 98 14.70 13.92 21.24
C PHE A 98 15.83 13.82 22.27
N ARG A 99 15.57 14.38 23.46
CA ARG A 99 16.54 14.45 24.54
C ARG A 99 16.03 13.69 25.75
N ILE A 100 16.87 12.80 26.28
CA ILE A 100 16.66 12.13 27.56
C ILE A 100 17.55 12.83 28.57
N SER A 101 16.93 13.45 29.58
CA SER A 101 17.64 14.12 30.67
C SER A 101 17.53 13.29 31.94
N LEU A 102 18.68 12.85 32.45
CA LEU A 102 18.84 12.13 33.70
C LEU A 102 19.18 13.13 34.79
N TRP A 103 18.38 13.15 35.85
CA TRP A 103 18.63 13.96 37.05
C TRP A 103 18.88 13.02 38.22
N CYS A 104 20.04 13.15 38.86
CA CYS A 104 20.45 12.25 39.93
C CYS A 104 21.03 13.04 41.11
N GLY A 105 20.90 12.45 42.31
CA GLY A 105 21.44 12.99 43.56
C GLY A 105 22.97 12.87 43.69
N ASP A 106 23.57 11.99 42.89
CA ASP A 106 25.00 11.72 42.91
C ASP A 106 25.56 11.42 41.51
N PRO A 107 26.86 11.71 41.25
CA PRO A 107 27.48 11.47 39.94
C PRO A 107 27.61 9.99 39.56
N LEU A 108 27.77 9.10 40.53
CA LEU A 108 28.00 7.67 40.27
C LEU A 108 26.73 7.00 39.76
N THR A 109 25.59 7.29 40.36
CA THR A 109 24.27 6.85 39.91
C THR A 109 23.91 7.44 38.56
N ARG A 110 24.25 8.72 38.31
CA ARG A 110 24.08 9.36 37.00
C ARG A 110 24.80 8.58 35.91
N ASP A 111 26.06 8.25 36.12
CA ASP A 111 26.88 7.55 35.13
C ASP A 111 26.48 6.08 34.99
N ALA A 112 26.13 5.41 36.09
CA ALA A 112 25.59 4.06 36.06
C ALA A 112 24.26 3.97 35.30
N ALA A 113 23.36 4.95 35.46
CA ALA A 113 22.10 5.03 34.72
C ALA A 113 22.34 5.28 33.23
N ALA A 114 23.22 6.23 32.89
CA ALA A 114 23.58 6.52 31.51
C ALA A 114 24.21 5.30 30.80
N ALA A 115 25.07 4.56 31.50
CA ALA A 115 25.69 3.34 31.00
C ALA A 115 24.71 2.18 30.75
N LYS A 116 23.47 2.26 31.25
CA LYS A 116 22.40 1.31 30.92
C LYS A 116 21.50 1.80 29.80
N ILE A 117 21.18 3.10 29.80
CA ILE A 117 20.24 3.71 28.85
C ILE A 117 20.86 3.86 27.46
N ASP A 118 22.13 4.29 27.39
CA ASP A 118 22.84 4.47 26.12
C ASP A 118 22.91 3.18 25.28
N PRO A 119 23.38 2.02 25.80
CA PRO A 119 23.38 0.78 25.01
C PRO A 119 21.97 0.24 24.74
N ALA A 120 20.98 0.49 25.61
CA ALA A 120 19.60 0.06 25.36
C ALA A 120 18.96 0.81 24.18
N LEU A 121 19.38 2.05 23.95
CA LEU A 121 18.94 2.85 22.81
C LEU A 121 19.84 2.64 21.59
N ALA A 122 21.14 2.45 21.76
CA ALA A 122 22.07 2.19 20.66
C ALA A 122 21.97 0.78 20.07
N ALA A 123 21.48 -0.22 20.84
CA ALA A 123 21.32 -1.58 20.36
C ALA A 123 20.28 -1.73 19.22
N PRO A 124 19.07 -1.16 19.32
CA PRO A 124 18.15 -1.15 18.19
C PRO A 124 18.54 -0.07 17.18
N ASN A 125 19.10 -0.48 16.04
CA ASN A 125 19.31 0.42 14.89
C ASN A 125 17.97 0.98 14.36
N PHE A 126 16.89 0.21 14.51
CA PHE A 126 15.54 0.60 14.09
C PHE A 126 14.53 0.42 15.21
N ILE A 127 13.66 1.40 15.38
CA ILE A 127 12.52 1.35 16.28
C ILE A 127 11.23 1.22 15.48
N GLN A 128 10.29 0.42 15.98
CA GLN A 128 8.95 0.28 15.38
C GLN A 128 8.11 1.51 15.73
N LEU A 129 7.45 2.08 14.73
CA LEU A 129 6.52 3.17 14.89
C LEU A 129 5.07 2.64 14.89
N ALA A 130 4.15 3.43 15.46
CA ALA A 130 2.75 3.04 15.59
C ALA A 130 2.02 2.86 14.24
N ASP A 131 2.56 3.44 13.17
CA ASP A 131 2.07 3.30 11.80
C ASP A 131 2.60 2.04 11.08
N GLY A 132 3.40 1.21 11.77
CA GLY A 132 4.02 0.00 11.22
C GLY A 132 5.29 0.26 10.41
N SER A 133 5.73 1.52 10.29
CA SER A 133 7.02 1.87 9.71
C SER A 133 8.17 1.74 10.73
N CYS A 134 9.41 1.84 10.25
CA CYS A 134 10.60 1.77 11.08
C CYS A 134 11.31 3.13 11.07
N GLY A 135 11.68 3.62 12.24
CA GLY A 135 12.56 4.78 12.40
C GLY A 135 14.01 4.34 12.64
N HIS A 136 14.96 4.91 11.92
CA HIS A 136 16.39 4.69 12.14
C HIS A 136 16.88 5.59 13.27
N LEU A 137 17.41 5.00 14.33
CA LEU A 137 17.82 5.71 15.53
C LEU A 137 19.34 5.91 15.55
N VAL A 138 19.76 7.16 15.67
CA VAL A 138 21.17 7.57 15.61
C VAL A 138 21.50 8.42 16.81
N PHE A 139 22.65 8.14 17.43
CA PHE A 139 23.18 8.98 18.51
C PHE A 139 23.69 10.31 17.94
N ALA A 140 23.15 11.42 18.44
CA ALA A 140 23.48 12.76 17.94
C ALA A 140 24.37 13.56 18.91
N GLY A 141 24.49 13.13 20.16
CA GLY A 141 25.37 13.73 21.14
C GLY A 141 24.82 13.65 22.56
N GLY A 142 25.56 14.21 23.51
CA GLY A 142 25.12 14.30 24.89
C GLY A 142 25.86 15.40 25.62
N THR A 143 25.27 15.90 26.70
CA THR A 143 25.92 16.90 27.57
C THR A 143 25.76 16.47 29.02
N SER A 144 26.82 16.60 29.81
CA SER A 144 26.76 16.40 31.25
C SER A 144 26.93 17.76 31.91
N THR A 145 26.08 18.08 32.88
CA THR A 145 26.13 19.36 33.61
C THR A 145 26.13 19.08 35.10
N ASP A 146 27.20 19.54 35.75
CA ASP A 146 27.44 19.38 37.20
C ASP A 146 27.37 20.72 37.95
N ALA A 147 26.79 21.74 37.30
CA ALA A 147 26.65 23.09 37.84
C ALA A 147 25.75 23.17 39.10
N GLY A 148 25.04 22.09 39.45
CA GLY A 148 24.19 21.98 40.64
C GLY A 148 24.78 21.12 41.77
N ALA A 149 26.10 20.89 41.79
CA ALA A 149 26.76 20.05 42.80
C ALA A 149 26.46 20.50 44.24
N ASP A 150 26.37 21.81 44.49
CA ASP A 150 26.03 22.39 45.81
C ASP A 150 24.60 22.05 46.29
N ALA A 151 23.72 21.68 45.35
CA ALA A 151 22.34 21.26 45.60
C ALA A 151 22.11 19.75 45.36
N ALA A 152 23.19 18.96 45.26
CA ALA A 152 23.15 17.54 44.90
C ALA A 152 22.37 17.27 43.58
N LEU A 153 22.49 18.16 42.61
CA LEU A 153 21.77 18.07 41.35
C LEU A 153 22.74 17.83 40.19
N TYR A 154 22.86 16.57 39.80
CA TYR A 154 23.70 16.13 38.69
C TYR A 154 22.83 15.79 37.49
N ARG A 155 23.16 16.35 36.32
CA ARG A 155 22.37 16.17 35.09
C ARG A 155 23.20 15.56 33.98
N ARG A 156 22.64 14.58 33.28
CA ARG A 156 23.19 14.07 32.02
C ARG A 156 22.12 13.98 30.95
N ASP A 157 22.37 14.63 29.83
CA ASP A 157 21.51 14.65 28.66
C ASP A 157 22.09 13.72 27.58
N LEU A 158 21.25 12.84 27.05
CA LEU A 158 21.51 12.05 25.86
C LEU A 158 20.58 12.54 24.74
N ILE A 159 21.12 12.84 23.57
CA ILE A 159 20.41 13.34 22.41
C ILE A 159 20.47 12.26 21.34
N TYR A 160 19.30 11.76 20.95
CA TYR A 160 19.14 10.84 19.83
C TYR A 160 18.29 11.48 18.75
N THR A 161 18.61 11.17 17.51
CA THR A 161 17.82 11.51 16.35
C THR A 161 17.16 10.27 15.79
N VAL A 162 15.86 10.36 15.51
CA VAL A 162 15.13 9.35 14.76
C VAL A 162 14.86 9.89 13.38
N GLU A 163 15.37 9.20 12.38
CA GLU A 163 15.02 9.41 10.99
C GLU A 163 13.87 8.47 10.64
N TYR A 164 12.73 9.00 10.22
CA TYR A 164 11.57 8.18 9.86
C TYR A 164 10.85 8.72 8.62
N PRO A 165 10.30 7.81 7.78
CA PRO A 165 9.47 8.21 6.66
C PRO A 165 8.10 8.67 7.17
N THR A 166 7.62 9.79 6.64
CA THR A 166 6.19 10.08 6.65
C THR A 166 5.57 9.31 5.47
N THR A 167 4.63 8.42 5.77
CA THR A 167 3.99 7.58 4.77
C THR A 167 2.57 8.02 4.46
N LEU A 168 2.12 7.78 3.24
CA LEU A 168 0.74 7.90 2.81
C LEU A 168 0.29 6.56 2.25
N ALA A 169 -0.84 6.06 2.73
CA ALA A 169 -1.42 4.82 2.22
C ALA A 169 -2.00 5.07 0.82
N ALA A 170 -1.43 4.40 -0.18
CA ALA A 170 -1.87 4.47 -1.57
C ALA A 170 -2.29 3.08 -2.04
N ILE A 171 -3.36 3.03 -2.82
CA ILE A 171 -3.77 1.79 -3.48
C ILE A 171 -2.95 1.66 -4.75
N THR A 172 -2.13 0.62 -4.83
CA THR A 172 -1.42 0.29 -6.06
C THR A 172 -2.31 -0.56 -6.95
N PRO A 173 -2.52 -0.18 -8.22
CA PRO A 173 -3.31 -0.98 -9.14
C PRO A 173 -2.58 -2.31 -9.40
N ALA A 174 -3.31 -3.41 -9.30
CA ALA A 174 -2.81 -4.74 -9.61
C ALA A 174 -3.07 -5.11 -11.08
N MET A 175 -2.26 -6.02 -11.62
CA MET A 175 -2.39 -6.49 -13.01
C MET A 175 -3.74 -7.21 -13.21
N LEU A 176 -4.61 -6.62 -14.04
CA LEU A 176 -5.94 -7.16 -14.35
C LEU A 176 -5.88 -8.27 -15.42
N PHE A 177 -5.12 -8.02 -16.48
CA PHE A 177 -4.82 -8.99 -17.55
C PHE A 177 -3.33 -8.96 -17.84
N GLY A 178 -2.68 -10.12 -17.85
CA GLY A 178 -1.34 -10.28 -18.39
C GLY A 178 -1.45 -10.69 -19.86
N VAL A 179 -0.72 -10.02 -20.75
CA VAL A 179 -0.66 -10.41 -22.16
C VAL A 179 0.71 -11.06 -22.38
N GLY A 180 0.71 -12.37 -22.60
CA GLY A 180 1.88 -13.14 -22.94
C GLY A 180 1.45 -14.43 -23.64
N GLY A 181 1.90 -14.61 -24.88
CA GLY A 181 1.82 -15.89 -25.59
C GLY A 181 3.21 -16.50 -25.69
N ILE A 182 3.29 -17.82 -25.78
CA ILE A 182 4.51 -18.53 -26.17
C ILE A 182 4.20 -19.18 -27.51
N GLU A 183 4.96 -18.84 -28.54
CA GLU A 183 4.89 -19.49 -29.85
C GLU A 183 5.24 -20.98 -29.73
N ALA A 184 4.83 -21.80 -30.71
CA ALA A 184 5.20 -23.23 -30.74
C ALA A 184 6.73 -23.47 -30.77
N ASN A 185 7.51 -22.46 -31.15
CA ASN A 185 8.98 -22.45 -31.16
C ASN A 185 9.60 -21.92 -29.84
N GLY A 186 8.79 -21.55 -28.84
CA GLY A 186 9.26 -21.01 -27.57
C GLY A 186 9.50 -19.50 -27.54
N ALA A 187 9.23 -18.75 -28.61
CA ALA A 187 9.37 -17.30 -28.64
C ALA A 187 8.24 -16.61 -27.86
N PHE A 188 8.59 -15.53 -27.17
CA PHE A 188 7.61 -14.71 -26.46
C PHE A 188 6.82 -13.86 -27.47
N ILE A 189 5.51 -14.07 -27.53
CA ILE A 189 4.60 -13.19 -28.27
C ILE A 189 4.41 -11.95 -27.42
N ALA A 190 5.06 -10.86 -27.80
CA ALA A 190 4.78 -9.56 -27.23
C ALA A 190 3.29 -9.24 -27.43
N GLY A 191 2.59 -9.09 -26.30
CA GLY A 191 1.20 -8.66 -26.28
C GLY A 191 1.01 -7.32 -27.00
N ILE A 192 -0.13 -7.20 -27.69
CA ILE A 192 -0.62 -6.06 -28.46
C ILE A 192 0.08 -4.72 -28.13
N SER A 193 0.68 -4.11 -29.16
CA SER A 193 1.02 -2.69 -29.11
C SER A 193 -0.29 -1.91 -29.07
N GLY A 194 -0.63 -1.38 -27.90
CA GLY A 194 -1.54 -0.24 -27.79
C GLY A 194 -0.80 1.02 -28.19
#